data_AF-A0AAU0BG61-F1
#
_entry.id   AF-A0AAU0BG61-F1
#
_cell.length_a   1.000
_cell.length_b   1.000
_cell.length_c   1.000
_cell.angle_alpha   90.00
_cell.angle_beta   90.00
_cell.angle_gamma   90.00
#
_symmetry.space_group_name_H-M   'P 1'
#
loop_
_entity.id
_entity.type
_entity.pdbx_description
1 polymer ?
#
loop_
_entity_poly.entity_id
_entity_poly.type
_entity_poly.pdbx_seq_one_letter_code
_entity_poly.pdbx_strand_id
1 'polypeptide(L)'
;MGKILGFVRGMLGLGQADTTSKFEQPEDEPLFMAIPNGELADAARAAHGSLSYFRRLLTDGTPTDVPPMVKTYISDPAGGGMWLWLSVESATPSGLNVAVFEAPPEFTDLSPGTRKFVPESEVADWALVSSGVMQGGYSLRIQRSRLPAAEREPFDRYVGVSSYAPLPAP
;
A
#
# COMPACT_ATOMS: atom_id res chain seq x y z
N MET A 1 -32.86 41.69 13.27
CA MET A 1 -31.91 40.56 13.09
C MET A 1 -32.75 39.29 13.16
N GLY A 2 -32.94 38.45 12.15
CA GLY A 2 -32.06 37.97 11.07
C GLY A 2 -32.20 36.43 11.10
N LYS A 3 -32.65 35.81 10.00
CA LYS A 3 -33.43 34.56 9.92
C LYS A 3 -32.70 33.22 10.20
N ILE A 4 -33.54 32.23 10.51
CA ILE A 4 -33.37 30.76 10.62
C ILE A 4 -32.92 30.07 9.32
N LEU A 5 -32.07 29.02 9.43
CA LEU A 5 -32.09 27.74 8.68
C LEU A 5 -31.05 26.80 9.34
N GLY A 6 -31.28 25.60 9.86
CA GLY A 6 -32.30 24.58 9.61
C GLY A 6 -31.75 23.55 8.63
N PHE A 7 -31.33 22.36 9.10
CA PHE A 7 -31.53 21.14 8.31
C PHE A 7 -31.91 19.96 9.21
N VAL A 8 -32.96 19.31 8.76
CA VAL A 8 -33.81 18.32 9.40
C VAL A 8 -33.20 16.94 9.19
N ARG A 9 -33.16 16.14 10.26
CA ARG A 9 -32.94 14.69 10.18
C ARG A 9 -34.23 14.05 9.67
N GLY A 10 -34.30 13.82 8.36
CA GLY A 10 -35.41 13.14 7.67
C GLY A 10 -35.19 11.63 7.58
N MET A 11 -36.27 10.89 7.79
CA MET A 11 -36.42 9.43 7.74
C MET A 11 -36.13 8.79 6.38
N LEU A 12 -35.77 7.50 6.43
CA LEU A 12 -35.96 6.41 5.46
C LEU A 12 -35.91 6.78 3.96
N GLY A 13 -34.74 6.54 3.36
CA GLY A 13 -34.62 6.15 1.96
C GLY A 13 -34.20 4.69 1.87
N LEU A 14 -35.11 3.83 1.40
CA LEU A 14 -34.74 2.52 0.84
C LEU A 14 -34.11 2.77 -0.54
N GLY A 15 -32.90 2.25 -0.75
CA GLY A 15 -32.36 1.97 -2.08
C GLY A 15 -31.54 3.07 -2.75
N GLN A 16 -30.24 3.08 -2.49
CA GLN A 16 -29.18 2.85 -3.48
C GLN A 16 -27.88 2.71 -2.68
N ALA A 17 -27.30 1.50 -2.66
CA ALA A 17 -25.92 1.37 -2.24
C ALA A 17 -25.09 2.18 -3.23
N ASP A 18 -24.31 3.15 -2.76
CA ASP A 18 -23.33 3.84 -3.58
C ASP A 18 -22.45 2.79 -4.27
N THR A 19 -22.59 2.68 -5.59
CA THR A 19 -21.88 1.67 -6.41
C THR A 19 -20.43 2.03 -6.69
N THR A 20 -19.90 3.05 -6.02
CA THR A 20 -18.55 3.58 -6.24
C THR A 20 -17.56 2.86 -5.33
N SER A 21 -16.49 2.30 -5.88
CA SER A 21 -15.52 1.49 -5.12
C SER A 21 -14.82 2.33 -4.05
N LYS A 22 -14.52 1.74 -2.88
CA LYS A 22 -13.73 2.40 -1.81
C LYS A 22 -12.36 2.90 -2.28
N PHE A 23 -11.76 2.22 -3.26
CA PHE A 23 -10.49 2.62 -3.88
C PHE A 23 -10.60 3.90 -4.74
N GLU A 24 -11.80 4.42 -4.95
CA GLU A 24 -12.07 5.62 -5.76
C GLU A 24 -12.55 6.80 -4.91
N GLN A 25 -12.56 6.65 -3.59
CA GLN A 25 -13.03 7.66 -2.65
C GLN A 25 -11.89 8.05 -1.69
N PRO A 26 -11.92 9.25 -1.11
CA PRO A 26 -11.09 9.58 0.04
C PRO A 26 -11.50 8.68 1.21
N GLU A 27 -10.56 7.94 1.79
CA GLU A 27 -10.79 7.03 2.90
C GLU A 27 -10.08 7.56 4.16
N ASP A 28 -10.78 7.51 5.29
CA ASP A 28 -10.25 7.91 6.60
C ASP A 28 -9.27 6.86 7.16
N GLU A 29 -9.38 5.61 6.69
CA GLU A 29 -8.49 4.49 7.05
C GLU A 29 -7.58 4.12 5.87
N PRO A 30 -6.30 3.77 6.10
CA PRO A 30 -5.43 3.35 5.00
C PRO A 30 -5.96 2.07 4.36
N LEU A 31 -6.11 2.09 3.04
CA LEU A 31 -6.67 0.96 2.27
C LEU A 31 -5.73 -0.26 2.23
N PHE A 32 -4.49 -0.06 2.65
CA PHE A 32 -3.45 -1.08 2.73
C PHE A 32 -3.20 -1.59 4.15
N MET A 33 -4.24 -2.04 4.86
CA MET A 33 -4.08 -2.41 6.28
C MET A 33 -4.50 -3.85 6.58
N ALA A 34 -3.51 -4.58 7.13
CA ALA A 34 -3.56 -5.91 7.72
C ALA A 34 -3.97 -7.10 6.81
N ILE A 35 -3.10 -8.12 6.74
CA ILE A 35 -3.51 -9.46 6.33
C ILE A 35 -2.93 -10.47 7.35
N PRO A 36 -3.72 -11.42 7.90
CA PRO A 36 -3.26 -12.44 8.85
C PRO A 36 -2.91 -13.79 8.18
N ASN A 37 -1.89 -14.46 8.73
CA ASN A 37 -1.48 -15.87 8.62
C ASN A 37 -0.98 -16.49 7.28
N GLY A 38 -0.02 -17.43 7.43
CA GLY A 38 0.37 -18.48 6.48
C GLY A 38 0.92 -18.01 5.14
N GLU A 39 0.04 -17.82 4.17
CA GLU A 39 0.37 -17.46 2.78
C GLU A 39 1.17 -16.15 2.66
N LEU A 40 1.00 -15.24 3.62
CA LEU A 40 1.81 -14.01 3.67
C LEU A 40 3.24 -14.25 4.07
N ALA A 41 3.48 -15.25 4.93
CA ALA A 41 4.85 -15.61 5.28
C ALA A 41 5.56 -16.14 4.03
N ASP A 42 4.83 -16.86 3.16
CA ASP A 42 5.36 -17.38 1.90
C ASP A 42 5.60 -16.25 0.91
N ALA A 43 4.63 -15.33 0.77
CA ALA A 43 4.76 -14.12 -0.04
C ALA A 43 5.95 -13.25 0.42
N ALA A 44 6.10 -13.07 1.73
CA ALA A 44 7.19 -12.31 2.30
C ALA A 44 8.55 -12.99 2.08
N ARG A 45 8.64 -14.32 2.22
CA ARG A 45 9.86 -15.06 1.89
C ARG A 45 10.21 -14.95 0.40
N ALA A 46 9.23 -15.04 -0.50
CA ALA A 46 9.45 -14.90 -1.94
C ALA A 46 9.84 -13.46 -2.32
N ALA A 47 9.17 -12.46 -1.74
CA ALA A 47 9.51 -11.06 -1.93
C ALA A 47 10.92 -10.76 -1.42
N HIS A 48 11.27 -11.28 -0.25
CA HIS A 48 12.59 -11.12 0.34
C HIS A 48 13.67 -11.82 -0.50
N GLY A 49 13.43 -13.05 -0.99
CA GLY A 49 14.35 -13.75 -1.89
C GLY A 49 14.62 -12.98 -3.19
N SER A 50 13.63 -12.23 -3.68
CA SER A 50 13.74 -11.41 -4.89
C SER A 50 14.20 -9.97 -4.66
N LEU A 51 14.60 -9.58 -3.44
CA LEU A 51 15.07 -8.21 -3.14
C LEU A 51 16.24 -7.78 -4.01
N SER A 52 17.16 -8.68 -4.33
CA SER A 52 18.30 -8.39 -5.20
C SER A 52 17.88 -7.88 -6.59
N TYR A 53 16.76 -8.39 -7.12
CA TYR A 53 16.17 -7.92 -8.38
C TYR A 53 15.58 -6.52 -8.22
N PHE A 54 14.82 -6.27 -7.15
CA PHE A 54 14.29 -4.94 -6.85
C PHE A 54 15.40 -3.89 -6.73
N ARG A 55 16.48 -4.20 -6.00
CA ARG A 55 17.63 -3.31 -5.83
C ARG A 55 18.33 -3.00 -7.16
N ARG A 56 18.39 -3.98 -8.06
CA ARG A 56 18.91 -3.76 -9.42
C ARG A 56 18.04 -2.77 -10.18
N LEU A 57 16.71 -2.92 -10.16
CA LEU A 57 15.80 -1.97 -10.80
C LEU A 57 15.99 -0.54 -10.29
N LEU A 58 16.19 -0.37 -8.97
CA LEU A 58 16.48 0.94 -8.36
C LEU A 58 17.83 1.50 -8.83
N THR A 59 18.87 0.65 -8.87
CA THR A 59 20.23 1.05 -9.27
C THR A 59 20.32 1.42 -10.75
N ASP A 60 19.60 0.69 -11.59
CA ASP A 60 19.53 0.91 -13.04
C ASP A 60 18.72 2.19 -13.39
N GLY A 61 18.06 2.81 -12.40
CA GLY A 61 17.25 4.01 -12.62
C GLY A 61 16.01 3.72 -13.48
N THR A 62 15.42 2.53 -13.32
CA THR A 62 14.22 2.14 -14.06
C THR A 62 13.15 3.23 -13.93
N PRO A 63 12.61 3.79 -15.03
CA PRO A 63 11.55 4.78 -14.96
C PRO A 63 10.34 4.24 -14.22
N THR A 64 9.75 5.04 -13.34
CA THR A 64 8.60 4.64 -12.53
C THR A 64 7.44 5.61 -12.69
N ASP A 65 6.22 5.08 -12.69
CA ASP A 65 5.00 5.90 -12.77
C ASP A 65 4.57 6.42 -11.39
N VAL A 66 4.86 5.64 -10.34
CA VAL A 66 4.70 5.98 -8.93
C VAL A 66 6.00 5.68 -8.19
N PRO A 67 6.30 6.33 -7.06
CA PRO A 67 7.47 6.01 -6.27
C PRO A 67 7.57 4.49 -6.00
N PRO A 68 8.76 3.87 -6.11
CA PRO A 68 8.93 2.48 -5.70
C PRO A 68 8.52 2.31 -4.24
N MET A 69 7.99 1.16 -3.87
CA MET A 69 7.43 0.95 -2.53
C MET A 69 8.02 -0.28 -1.87
N VAL A 70 8.11 -0.24 -0.54
CA VAL A 70 8.38 -1.42 0.29
C VAL A 70 7.39 -1.53 1.43
N LYS A 71 7.16 -2.77 1.86
CA LYS A 71 6.34 -3.08 3.02
C LYS A 71 7.23 -3.50 4.18
N THR A 72 6.99 -2.91 5.35
CA THR A 72 7.68 -3.27 6.59
C THR A 72 6.72 -3.19 7.78
N TYR A 73 7.10 -3.80 8.90
CA TYR A 73 6.36 -3.71 10.14
C TYR A 73 6.79 -2.47 10.91
N ILE A 74 5.82 -1.63 11.25
CA ILE A 74 6.02 -0.47 12.11
C ILE A 74 5.43 -0.76 13.47
N SER A 75 6.29 -0.82 14.48
CA SER A 75 5.89 -0.98 15.88
C SER A 75 5.30 0.31 16.44
N ASP A 76 4.24 0.19 17.23
CA ASP A 76 3.66 1.28 18.01
C ASP A 76 4.25 1.27 19.45
N PRO A 77 4.83 2.39 19.93
CA PRO A 77 5.25 2.52 21.33
C PRO A 77 4.15 2.21 22.36
N ALA A 78 2.88 2.47 22.05
CA ALA A 78 1.75 2.18 22.93
C ALA A 78 1.38 0.68 23.01
N GLY A 79 1.99 -0.16 22.16
CA GLY A 79 1.83 -1.60 22.13
C GLY A 79 1.16 -2.09 20.84
N GLY A 80 1.84 -3.00 20.14
CA GLY A 80 1.39 -3.55 18.86
C GLY A 80 2.22 -3.02 17.69
N GLY A 81 1.58 -2.89 16.54
CA GLY A 81 2.20 -2.46 15.30
C GLY A 81 1.50 -3.04 14.09
N MET A 82 1.97 -2.67 12.90
CA MET A 82 1.29 -2.99 11.66
C MET A 82 2.22 -2.99 10.46
N TRP A 83 1.78 -3.66 9.40
CA TRP A 83 2.49 -3.69 8.15
C TRP A 83 2.05 -2.54 7.25
N LEU A 84 2.97 -1.63 6.94
CA LEU A 84 2.72 -0.47 6.10
C LEU A 84 3.54 -0.52 4.82
N TRP A 85 2.92 -0.09 3.73
CA TRP A 85 3.63 0.28 2.51
C TRP A 85 4.20 1.68 2.66
N LEU A 86 5.45 1.87 2.22
CA LEU A 86 6.21 3.10 2.32
C LEU A 86 6.90 3.37 0.98
N SER A 87 7.00 4.63 0.59
CA SER A 87 7.68 5.05 -0.64
C SER A 87 9.19 5.07 -0.44
N VAL A 88 9.95 4.46 -1.33
CA VAL A 88 11.42 4.46 -1.32
C VAL A 88 11.93 5.78 -1.89
N GLU A 89 12.69 6.52 -1.08
CA GLU A 89 13.37 7.75 -1.52
C GLU A 89 14.80 7.45 -2.02
N SER A 90 15.49 6.48 -1.41
CA SER A 90 16.82 6.03 -1.84
C SER A 90 17.19 4.67 -1.26
N ALA A 91 18.17 4.00 -1.88
CA ALA A 91 18.72 2.74 -1.41
C ALA A 91 20.17 2.91 -0.91
N THR A 92 20.52 2.21 0.17
CA THR A 92 21.88 2.06 0.68
C THR A 92 22.28 0.58 0.66
N PRO A 93 23.56 0.21 0.82
CA PRO A 93 23.96 -1.20 0.85
C PRO A 93 23.26 -2.03 1.95
N SER A 94 22.81 -1.40 3.03
CA SER A 94 22.20 -2.10 4.18
C SER A 94 20.67 -2.00 4.25
N GLY A 95 20.04 -1.19 3.40
CA GLY A 95 18.60 -0.97 3.45
C GLY A 95 18.11 0.17 2.58
N LEU A 96 16.98 0.76 2.98
CA LEU A 96 16.23 1.73 2.20
C LEU A 96 15.86 2.93 3.08
N ASN A 97 16.03 4.14 2.55
CA ASN A 97 15.40 5.31 3.13
C ASN A 97 14.01 5.46 2.50
N VAL A 98 13.00 5.55 3.34
CA VAL A 98 11.60 5.52 2.94
C VAL A 98 10.81 6.65 3.57
N ALA A 99 9.71 7.03 2.93
CA ALA A 99 8.75 7.99 3.43
C ALA A 99 7.36 7.36 3.53
N VAL A 100 6.66 7.67 4.61
CA VAL A 100 5.24 7.34 4.79
C VAL A 100 4.41 8.15 3.79
N PHE A 101 3.49 7.51 3.07
CA PHE A 101 2.53 8.23 2.20
C PHE A 101 1.09 8.17 2.74
N GLU A 102 0.73 7.07 3.41
CA GLU A 102 -0.50 6.93 4.18
C GLU A 102 -0.15 6.56 5.62
N ALA A 103 -0.75 7.28 6.57
CA ALA A 103 -0.56 7.04 7.99
C ALA A 103 -1.93 6.70 8.61
N PRO A 104 -2.05 5.56 9.31
CA PRO A 104 -3.25 5.27 10.07
C PRO A 104 -3.46 6.29 11.19
N PRO A 105 -4.70 6.75 11.42
CA PRO A 105 -4.99 7.77 12.42
C PRO A 105 -4.64 7.33 13.86
N GLU A 106 -4.56 6.03 14.12
CA GLU A 106 -4.16 5.47 15.41
C GLU A 106 -2.65 5.58 15.70
N PHE A 107 -1.81 5.86 14.69
CA PHE A 107 -0.36 6.06 14.87
C PHE A 107 -0.05 7.55 15.04
N THR A 108 -0.06 8.04 16.28
CA THR A 108 0.16 9.48 16.57
C THR A 108 1.55 9.99 16.15
N ASP A 109 2.53 9.10 16.12
CA ASP A 109 3.93 9.43 15.78
C ASP A 109 4.23 9.23 14.29
N LEU A 110 3.21 8.91 13.49
CA LEU A 110 3.34 8.63 12.07
C LEU A 110 2.44 9.57 11.29
N SER A 111 3.03 10.32 10.37
CA SER A 111 2.29 11.20 9.45
C SER A 111 2.85 11.08 8.03
N PRO A 112 2.07 11.35 6.98
CA PRO A 112 2.59 11.42 5.62
C PRO A 112 3.82 12.33 5.54
N GLY A 113 4.86 11.87 4.86
CA GLY A 113 6.18 12.51 4.78
C GLY A 113 7.16 12.12 5.90
N THR A 114 6.72 11.39 6.94
CA THR A 114 7.63 10.86 7.96
C THR A 114 8.66 9.94 7.32
N ARG A 115 9.95 10.24 7.52
CA ARG A 115 11.07 9.46 6.98
C ARG A 115 11.54 8.41 7.96
N LYS A 116 11.90 7.24 7.44
CA LYS A 116 12.47 6.12 8.20
C LYS A 116 13.55 5.42 7.39
N PHE A 117 14.45 4.74 8.10
CA PHE A 117 15.35 3.77 7.50
C PHE A 117 14.78 2.37 7.74
N VAL A 118 14.70 1.56 6.69
CA VAL A 118 14.26 0.17 6.74
C VAL A 118 15.45 -0.72 6.39
N PRO A 119 15.99 -1.50 7.36
CA PRO A 119 16.98 -2.53 7.07
C PRO A 119 16.46 -3.53 6.05
N GLU A 120 17.33 -4.04 5.19
CA GLU A 120 16.92 -5.03 4.18
C GLU A 120 16.24 -6.26 4.82
N SER A 121 16.73 -6.70 5.99
CA SER A 121 16.18 -7.80 6.78
C SER A 121 14.73 -7.59 7.25
N GLU A 122 14.25 -6.35 7.27
CA GLU A 122 12.90 -5.99 7.71
C GLU A 122 11.93 -5.77 6.55
N VAL A 123 12.41 -5.84 5.29
CA VAL A 123 11.54 -5.73 4.12
C VAL A 123 10.75 -7.02 3.95
N ALA A 124 9.42 -6.91 4.07
CA ALA A 124 8.48 -8.01 3.89
C ALA A 124 7.85 -8.05 2.50
N ASP A 125 7.85 -6.94 1.76
CA ASP A 125 7.42 -6.91 0.37
C ASP A 125 8.02 -5.69 -0.34
N TRP A 126 8.00 -5.69 -1.67
CA TRP A 126 8.43 -4.57 -2.50
C TRP A 126 7.57 -4.50 -3.75
N ALA A 127 7.40 -3.30 -4.31
CA ALA A 127 6.71 -3.09 -5.57
C ALA A 127 7.37 -1.95 -6.35
N LEU A 128 7.43 -2.11 -7.67
CA LEU A 128 7.83 -1.05 -8.59
C LEU A 128 6.89 -1.09 -9.78
N VAL A 129 6.33 0.06 -10.14
CA VAL A 129 5.45 0.18 -11.30
C VAL A 129 6.16 0.98 -12.37
N SER A 130 6.29 0.39 -13.55
CA SER A 130 6.92 1.01 -14.72
C SER A 130 6.05 0.79 -15.95
N SER A 131 5.65 1.88 -16.62
CA SER A 131 4.74 1.83 -17.77
C SER A 131 3.43 1.08 -17.47
N GLY A 132 2.90 1.24 -16.25
CA GLY A 132 1.71 0.57 -15.74
C GLY A 132 1.91 -0.91 -15.37
N VAL A 133 3.12 -1.45 -15.50
CA VAL A 133 3.41 -2.86 -15.20
C VAL A 133 3.98 -2.98 -13.79
N MET A 134 3.30 -3.73 -12.91
CA MET A 134 3.81 -4.04 -11.58
C MET A 134 4.89 -5.12 -11.62
N GLN A 135 6.09 -4.76 -11.16
CA GLN A 135 7.14 -5.68 -10.71
C GLN A 135 6.98 -5.91 -9.20
N GLY A 136 7.12 -7.16 -8.75
CA GLY A 136 6.91 -7.51 -7.35
C GLY A 136 5.43 -7.40 -6.92
N GLY A 137 5.20 -6.83 -5.73
CA GLY A 137 3.89 -6.62 -5.12
C GLY A 137 3.23 -7.92 -4.71
N TYR A 138 3.97 -8.80 -4.02
CA TYR A 138 3.53 -10.17 -3.74
C TYR A 138 2.25 -10.19 -2.90
N SER A 139 2.23 -9.41 -1.82
CA SER A 139 1.06 -9.25 -0.95
C SER A 139 -0.05 -8.42 -1.61
N LEU A 140 0.26 -7.47 -2.49
CA LEU A 140 -0.75 -6.74 -3.27
C LEU A 140 -1.48 -7.66 -4.25
N ARG A 141 -0.77 -8.61 -4.87
CA ARG A 141 -1.39 -9.64 -5.74
C ARG A 141 -2.31 -10.56 -4.96
N ILE A 142 -1.91 -10.97 -3.75
CA ILE A 142 -2.77 -11.75 -2.86
C ILE A 142 -4.02 -10.94 -2.49
N GLN A 143 -3.85 -9.68 -2.07
CA GLN A 143 -4.96 -8.78 -1.75
C GLN A 143 -5.93 -8.66 -2.93
N ARG A 144 -5.41 -8.34 -4.13
CA ARG A 144 -6.20 -8.28 -5.37
C ARG A 144 -6.95 -9.57 -5.66
N SER A 145 -6.32 -10.73 -5.47
CA SER A 145 -6.95 -12.02 -5.76
C SER A 145 -8.20 -12.28 -4.91
N ARG A 146 -8.21 -11.74 -3.68
CA ARG A 146 -9.30 -11.85 -2.70
C ARG A 146 -10.41 -10.83 -2.93
N LEU A 147 -10.17 -9.79 -3.72
CA LEU A 147 -11.20 -8.84 -4.09
C LEU A 147 -12.23 -9.46 -5.03
N PRO A 148 -13.52 -9.09 -4.88
CA PRO A 148 -14.54 -9.35 -5.90
C PRO A 148 -14.07 -8.88 -7.28
N ALA A 149 -14.50 -9.56 -8.35
CA ALA A 149 -14.05 -9.23 -9.70
C ALA A 149 -14.28 -7.75 -10.08
N ALA A 150 -15.38 -7.17 -9.61
CA ALA A 150 -15.73 -5.76 -9.85
C ALA A 150 -14.81 -4.76 -9.12
N GLU A 151 -14.13 -5.17 -8.05
CA GLU A 151 -13.24 -4.30 -7.26
C GLU A 151 -11.77 -4.38 -7.72
N ARG A 152 -11.42 -5.34 -8.56
CA ARG A 152 -10.03 -5.54 -9.01
C ARG A 152 -9.52 -4.40 -9.88
N GLU A 153 -10.33 -3.91 -10.82
CA GLU A 153 -9.92 -2.77 -11.67
C GLU A 153 -9.80 -1.46 -10.86
N PRO A 154 -10.75 -1.09 -9.98
CA PRO A 154 -10.56 0.03 -9.07
C PRO A 154 -9.30 -0.09 -8.20
N PHE A 155 -9.03 -1.28 -7.66
CA PHE A 155 -7.80 -1.54 -6.91
C PHE A 155 -6.55 -1.34 -7.79
N ASP A 156 -6.56 -1.88 -9.02
CA ASP A 156 -5.46 -1.74 -9.97
C ASP A 156 -5.17 -0.25 -10.26
N ARG A 157 -6.22 0.55 -10.49
CA ARG A 157 -6.08 2.00 -10.68
C ARG A 157 -5.53 2.70 -9.44
N TYR A 158 -6.02 2.36 -8.25
CA TYR A 158 -5.57 2.97 -7.00
C TYR A 158 -4.08 2.69 -6.72
N VAL A 159 -3.60 1.47 -7.00
CA VAL A 159 -2.16 1.14 -6.87
C VAL A 159 -1.32 1.58 -8.08
N GLY A 160 -1.95 2.16 -9.11
CA GLY A 160 -1.29 2.73 -10.29
C GLY A 160 -0.93 1.73 -11.40
N VAL A 161 -1.59 0.56 -11.49
CA VAL A 161 -1.20 -0.53 -12.40
C VAL A 161 -2.26 -0.84 -13.45
N SER A 162 -1.80 -1.29 -14.61
CA SER A 162 -2.62 -1.82 -15.71
C SER A 162 -2.36 -3.31 -15.96
N SER A 163 -1.20 -3.81 -15.54
CA SER A 163 -0.84 -5.23 -15.65
C SER A 163 0.22 -5.63 -14.65
N TYR A 164 0.47 -6.94 -14.55
CA TYR A 164 1.38 -7.54 -13.59
C TYR A 164 2.44 -8.37 -14.31
N ALA A 165 3.72 -8.05 -14.12
CA ALA A 165 4.81 -8.88 -14.64
C ALA A 165 4.82 -10.26 -13.96
N PRO A 166 5.44 -11.29 -14.57
CA PRO A 166 5.79 -12.51 -13.85
C PRO A 166 6.61 -12.19 -12.60
N LEU A 167 6.38 -12.92 -11.52
CA LEU A 167 7.20 -12.76 -10.32
C LEU A 167 8.62 -13.23 -10.62
N PRO A 168 9.66 -12.45 -10.26
CA PRO A 168 11.04 -12.89 -10.41
C PRO A 168 11.27 -14.15 -9.57
N ALA A 169 12.10 -15.05 -10.10
CA ALA A 169 12.54 -16.20 -9.33
C ALA A 169 13.30 -15.73 -8.07
N PRO A 170 13.08 -16.36 -6.91
CA PRO A 170 13.93 -16.16 -5.74
C PRO A 170 15.36 -16.65 -5.98
#